data_AF-A0A7C6UXS1-F1
#
_entry.id   AF-A0A7C6UXS1-F1
#
_cell.length_a   1.000
_cell.length_b   1.000
_cell.length_c   1.000
_cell.angle_alpha   90.00
_cell.angle_beta   90.00
_cell.angle_gamma   90.00
#
_symmetry.space_group_name_H-M   'P 1'
#
loop_
_entity.id
_entity.type
_entity.pdbx_description
1 polymer ?
#
loop_
_entity_poly.entity_id
_entity_poly.type
_entity_poly.pdbx_seq_one_letter_code
_entity_poly.pdbx_strand_id
1 'polypeptide(L)' 'VSEVAELVKCNSAYIYSLIKAGLLPAIKLGSMKVRRTALLEFLEKFEGKDLTDPFNIKPLEQLNEEK' A
#
# COMPACT_ATOMS: atom_id res chain seq x y z
N VAL A 1 6.49 -7.27 -8.07
CA VAL A 1 5.45 -7.17 -7.01
C VAL A 1 5.82 -7.99 -5.79
N SER A 2 6.24 -9.25 -5.95
CA SER A 2 6.63 -10.13 -4.83
C SER A 2 7.66 -9.50 -3.88
N GLU A 3 8.69 -8.84 -4.43
CA GLU A 3 9.71 -8.14 -3.64
C GLU A 3 9.11 -7.03 -2.73
N VAL A 4 8.11 -6.29 -3.21
CA VAL A 4 7.42 -5.25 -2.42
C VAL A 4 6.55 -5.89 -1.34
N ALA A 5 5.89 -6.99 -1.66
CA ALA A 5 5.09 -7.75 -0.73
C ALA A 5 5.94 -8.28 0.44
N GLU A 6 7.16 -8.76 0.16
CA GLU A 6 8.13 -9.17 1.18
C GLU A 6 8.63 -7.99 2.03
N LEU A 7 8.96 -6.85 1.40
CA LEU A 7 9.44 -5.66 2.10
C LEU A 7 8.41 -5.09 3.08
N VAL A 8 7.14 -5.04 2.68
CA VAL A 8 6.05 -4.48 3.51
C VAL A 8 5.40 -5.57 4.38
N LYS A 9 5.83 -6.83 4.26
CA LYS A 9 5.22 -8.01 4.90
C LYS A 9 3.70 -8.09 4.66
N CYS A 10 3.28 -7.76 3.45
CA CYS A 10 1.88 -7.85 3.01
C CYS A 10 1.72 -8.92 1.93
N ASN A 11 0.48 -9.36 1.70
CA ASN A 11 0.19 -10.29 0.61
C ASN A 11 0.34 -9.59 -0.75
N SER A 12 0.93 -10.28 -1.73
CA SER A 12 0.99 -9.84 -3.14
C SER A 12 -0.38 -9.44 -3.69
N ALA A 13 -1.45 -10.15 -3.34
CA ALA A 13 -2.82 -9.83 -3.75
C ALA A 13 -3.26 -8.45 -3.25
N TYR A 14 -2.92 -8.10 -2.02
CA TYR A 14 -3.22 -6.80 -1.43
C TYR A 14 -2.44 -5.67 -2.12
N ILE A 15 -1.16 -5.90 -2.48
CA ILE A 15 -0.39 -4.94 -3.28
C ILE A 15 -1.05 -4.69 -4.64
N TYR A 16 -1.59 -5.72 -5.31
CA TYR A 16 -2.35 -5.53 -6.55
C TYR A 16 -3.63 -4.71 -6.32
N SER A 17 -4.32 -4.90 -5.19
CA SER A 17 -5.48 -4.07 -4.82
C SER A 17 -5.10 -2.60 -4.62
N LEU A 18 -3.97 -2.31 -3.96
CA LEU A 18 -3.45 -0.95 -3.80
C LEU A 18 -3.12 -0.29 -5.15
N ILE A 19 -2.54 -1.05 -6.07
CA ILE A 19 -2.24 -0.58 -7.44
C ILE A 19 -3.54 -0.30 -8.19
N LYS A 20 -4.53 -1.18 -8.07
CA LYS A 20 -5.85 -1.04 -8.72
C LYS A 20 -6.66 0.13 -8.15
N ALA A 21 -6.54 0.39 -6.86
CA ALA A 21 -7.11 1.55 -6.19
C ALA A 21 -6.39 2.87 -6.55
N GLY A 22 -5.28 2.81 -7.29
CA GLY A 22 -4.50 3.99 -7.69
C GLY A 22 -3.65 4.58 -6.56
N LEU A 23 -3.49 3.87 -5.44
CA LEU A 23 -2.73 4.33 -4.28
C LEU A 23 -1.24 4.11 -4.45
N LEU A 24 -0.87 2.97 -5.05
CA LEU A 24 0.52 2.61 -5.29
C LEU A 24 0.83 2.67 -6.79
N PRO A 25 1.61 3.65 -7.26
CA PRO A 25 1.91 3.75 -8.68
C PRO A 25 2.87 2.65 -9.12
N ALA A 26 2.49 1.94 -10.18
CA ALA A 26 3.25 0.85 -10.76
C ALA A 26 3.32 0.97 -12.28
N ILE A 27 4.39 0.39 -12.86
CA ILE A 27 4.69 0.43 -14.30
C ILE A 27 4.68 -1.00 -14.81
N LYS A 28 4.02 -1.25 -15.97
CA LYS A 28 4.01 -2.57 -16.62
C LYS A 28 5.14 -2.64 -17.65
N LEU A 29 6.18 -3.42 -17.36
CA LEU A 29 7.33 -3.67 -18.24
C LEU A 29 7.49 -5.19 -18.48
N GLY A 30 6.39 -5.84 -18.87
CA GLY A 30 6.23 -7.30 -18.87
C GLY A 30 5.66 -7.82 -17.55
N SER A 31 6.26 -7.44 -16.43
CA SER A 31 5.68 -7.59 -15.09
C SER A 31 5.39 -6.23 -14.47
N MET A 32 4.55 -6.22 -13.43
CA MET A 32 4.25 -4.99 -12.69
C MET A 32 5.42 -4.63 -11.78
N LYS A 33 5.99 -3.45 -12.00
CA LYS A 33 7.15 -2.93 -11.27
C LYS A 33 6.76 -1.67 -10.50
N VAL A 34 7.09 -1.66 -9.22
CA VAL A 34 6.92 -0.48 -8.35
C VAL A 34 8.31 0.14 -8.17
N ARG A 35 8.41 1.47 -8.30
CA ARG A 35 9.68 2.16 -8.04
C ARG A 35 9.91 2.24 -6.53
N ARG A 36 11.17 2.14 -6.10
CA ARG A 36 11.52 2.30 -4.67
C ARG A 36 11.06 3.65 -4.12
N THR A 37 11.24 4.73 -4.89
CA THR A 37 10.78 6.07 -4.50
C THR A 37 9.26 6.10 -4.29
N ALA A 38 8.51 5.53 -5.24
CA ALA A 38 7.05 5.44 -5.15
C ALA A 38 6.57 4.65 -3.92
N LEU A 39 7.29 3.59 -3.53
CA LEU A 39 6.99 2.84 -2.32
C LEU A 39 7.24 3.68 -1.07
N LEU A 40 8.34 4.43 -1.01
CA LEU A 40 8.66 5.30 0.13
C LEU A 40 7.64 6.45 0.25
N GLU A 41 7.32 7.12 -0.86
CA GLU A 41 6.30 8.17 -0.92
C GLU A 41 4.92 7.64 -0.49
N PHE A 42 4.58 6.41 -0.89
CA PHE A 42 3.36 5.74 -0.44
C PHE A 42 3.37 5.52 1.08
N LEU A 43 4.45 4.96 1.63
CA LEU A 43 4.55 4.69 3.06
C LEU A 43 4.45 5.98 3.89
N GLU A 44 5.14 7.05 3.48
CA GLU A 44 5.09 8.34 4.14
C GLU A 44 3.68 8.97 4.07
N LYS A 45 3.03 8.91 2.90
CA LYS A 45 1.70 9.50 2.69
C LYS A 45 0.58 8.77 3.44
N PHE A 46 0.72 7.47 3.64
CA PHE A 46 -0.27 6.61 4.29
C PHE A 46 0.12 6.18 5.70
N GLU A 47 1.22 6.72 6.23
CA GLU A 47 1.55 6.60 7.64
C GLU A 47 0.39 7.13 8.49
N GLY A 48 -0.01 6.36 9.51
CA GLY A 48 -1.16 6.71 10.36
C GLY A 48 -2.53 6.59 9.69
N LYS A 49 -2.66 5.87 8.56
CA LYS A 49 -3.95 5.55 7.94
C LYS A 49 -4.19 4.04 7.95
N ASP A 50 -5.43 3.66 8.22
CA ASP A 50 -5.90 2.30 7.98
C ASP A 50 -6.14 2.12 6.48
N LEU A 51 -5.38 1.18 5.91
CA LEU A 51 -5.47 0.78 4.51
C LEU A 51 -6.06 -0.63 4.36
N THR A 52 -6.65 -1.19 5.42
CA THR A 52 -7.25 -2.53 5.38
C THR A 52 -8.21 -2.68 4.21
N ASP A 53 -8.96 -1.60 3.89
CA ASP A 53 -9.69 -1.46 2.64
C ASP A 53 -9.04 -0.39 1.72
N PRO A 54 -8.40 -0.78 0.61
CA PRO A 54 -7.76 0.14 -0.33
C PRO A 54 -8.69 1.17 -0.99
N PHE A 55 -10.01 0.95 -0.95
CA PHE A 55 -10.99 1.87 -1.52
C PHE A 55 -11.63 2.77 -0.45
N ASN A 56 -11.40 2.47 0.83
CA ASN A 56 -11.97 3.21 1.95
C ASN A 56 -10.91 3.50 3.01
N ILE A 57 -10.02 4.44 2.69
CA ILE A 57 -8.90 4.82 3.54
C ILE A 57 -9.42 5.63 4.72
N LYS A 58 -9.12 5.17 5.94
CA LYS A 58 -9.53 5.84 7.17
C LYS A 58 -8.32 6.31 7.98
N PRO A 59 -8.42 7.38 8.76
CA PRO A 59 -7.38 7.72 9.73
C PRO A 59 -7.27 6.60 10.77
N LEU A 60 -6.05 6.17 11.09
CA LEU A 60 -5.77 5.16 12.12
C LEU A 60 -6.15 5.65 13.52
N GLU A 61 -6.31 6.97 13.70
CA GLU A 61 -6.74 7.63 14.94
C GLU A 61 -8.05 7.03 15.51
N GLN A 62 -8.89 6.40 14.69
CA GLN A 62 -10.12 5.74 15.17
C GLN A 62 -9.90 4.34 15.79
N LEU A 63 -8.67 3.83 15.88
CA LEU A 63 -8.35 2.51 16.46
C LEU A 63 -7.59 2.59 17.79
N ASN A 64 -7.20 3.78 18.23
CA ASN A 64 -6.45 3.97 19.48
C ASN A 64 -7.30 4.38 20.70
N GLU A 65 -8.64 4.28 20.62
CA GLU A 65 -9.54 4.60 21.75
C GLU A 65 -10.15 3.38 22.46
N GLU A 66 -9.63 2.16 22.28
CA GLU A 66 -10.03 1.03 23.13
C GLU A 66 -8.84 0.33 23.81
N LYS A 67 -8.65 0.78 25.06
CA LYS A 67 -8.02 0.16 26.25
C LYS A 67 -6.52 0.17 26.45
#